data_AF-A0A7X2XHK9-F1
#
_entry.id   AF-A0A7X2XHK9-F1
#
_cell.length_a   1.000
_cell.length_b   1.000
_cell.length_c   1.000
_cell.angle_alpha   90.00
_cell.angle_beta   90.00
_cell.angle_gamma   90.00
#
_symmetry.space_group_name_H-M   'P 1'
#
loop_
_entity.id
_entity.type
_entity.pdbx_description
1 polymer ?
#
loop_
_entity_poly.entity_id
_entity_poly.type
_entity_poly.pdbx_seq_one_letter_code
_entity_poly.pdbx_strand_id
1 'polypeptide(L)'
;MTQESVAEQAAMHRSTVARVINVPEAAHPQMLLRIAETLGTLKHSVLRWYCLTTCPVGKSCRQPQFRKVSLAQTACLLFSSVSALNTKLATILSIAADERVSLNEEKDFASILENISEVKQGISDIEVWVYNNQDLLTKKEIASAVTLTNKKNLN
;
A
#
# COMPACT_ATOMS: atom_id res chain seq x y z
N MET A 1 1.23 -13.44 24.92
CA MET A 1 2.53 -13.11 25.56
C MET A 1 2.29 -12.12 26.69
N THR A 2 3.01 -12.23 27.79
CA THR A 2 2.97 -11.26 28.90
C THR A 2 3.89 -10.07 28.62
N GLN A 3 3.63 -8.90 29.22
CA GLN A 3 4.52 -7.74 29.06
C GLN A 3 5.97 -8.03 29.48
N GLU A 4 6.18 -8.93 30.45
CA GLU A 4 7.51 -9.37 30.89
C GLU A 4 8.22 -10.18 29.80
N SER A 5 7.53 -11.15 29.18
CA SER A 5 8.10 -11.91 28.06
C SER A 5 8.42 -11.04 26.84
N VAL A 6 7.63 -9.99 26.59
CA VAL A 6 7.88 -9.03 25.50
C VAL A 6 9.08 -8.14 25.80
N ALA A 7 9.22 -7.67 27.04
CA ALA A 7 10.34 -6.84 27.48
C ALA A 7 11.68 -7.56 27.33
N GLU A 8 11.73 -8.83 27.74
CA GLU A 8 12.91 -9.67 27.61
C GLU A 8 13.28 -9.90 26.14
N GLN A 9 12.32 -10.31 25.31
CA GLN A 9 12.57 -10.61 23.89
C GLN A 9 12.85 -9.37 23.03
N ALA A 10 12.24 -8.22 23.34
CA ALA A 10 12.49 -6.96 22.65
C ALA A 10 13.79 -6.28 23.12
N ALA A 11 14.47 -6.82 24.13
CA ALA A 11 15.61 -6.21 24.82
C ALA A 11 15.29 -4.77 25.27
N MET A 12 14.14 -4.59 25.92
CA MET A 12 13.62 -3.30 26.37
C MET A 12 13.15 -3.40 27.81
N HIS A 13 13.35 -2.34 28.61
CA HIS A 13 12.81 -2.29 29.96
C HIS A 13 11.28 -2.39 29.96
N ARG A 14 10.67 -3.09 30.94
CA ARG A 14 9.22 -3.31 31.03
C ARG A 14 8.41 -2.02 30.98
N SER A 15 8.85 -0.97 31.68
CA SER A 15 8.17 0.34 31.66
C SER A 15 8.18 0.98 30.26
N THR A 16 9.24 0.73 29.49
CA THR A 16 9.36 1.18 28.11
C THR A 16 8.38 0.44 27.21
N VAL A 17 8.27 -0.88 27.35
CA VAL A 17 7.27 -1.69 26.62
C VAL A 17 5.85 -1.22 26.94
N ALA A 18 5.53 -1.04 28.23
CA ALA A 18 4.22 -0.54 28.65
C ALA A 18 3.90 0.84 28.03
N ARG A 19 4.87 1.76 28.00
CA ARG A 19 4.69 3.08 27.39
C ARG A 19 4.43 2.99 25.88
N VAL A 20 5.17 2.15 25.15
CA VAL A 20 4.98 2.00 23.70
C VAL A 20 3.63 1.35 23.38
N ILE A 21 3.18 0.38 24.18
CA ILE A 21 1.88 -0.26 23.99
C ILE A 21 0.74 0.72 24.27
N ASN A 22 0.86 1.54 25.32
CA ASN A 22 -0.19 2.47 25.74
C ASN A 22 -0.25 3.74 24.88
N VAL A 23 0.90 4.21 24.37
CA VAL A 23 1.01 5.46 23.59
C VAL A 23 1.98 5.25 22.41
N PRO A 24 1.59 4.45 21.40
CA PRO A 24 2.47 4.09 20.29
C PRO A 24 2.83 5.30 19.41
N GLU A 25 2.02 6.35 19.39
CA GLU A 25 2.26 7.58 18.60
C GLU A 25 3.45 8.40 19.13
N ALA A 26 3.75 8.27 20.42
CA ALA A 26 4.88 8.94 21.06
C ALA A 26 6.16 8.08 21.05
N ALA A 27 6.09 6.84 20.55
CA ALA A 27 7.21 5.92 20.53
C ALA A 27 8.17 6.19 19.37
N HIS A 28 9.46 6.01 19.61
CA HIS A 28 10.45 6.04 18.53
C HIS A 28 10.21 4.87 17.56
N PRO A 29 10.30 5.05 16.23
CA PRO A 29 10.02 4.01 15.24
C PRO A 29 10.72 2.67 15.48
N GLN A 30 11.99 2.70 15.91
CA GLN A 30 12.76 1.49 16.20
C GLN A 30 12.16 0.67 17.35
N MET A 31 11.50 1.32 18.31
CA MET A 31 10.87 0.64 19.44
C MET A 31 9.57 -0.05 19.02
N LEU A 32 8.78 0.61 18.16
CA LEU A 32 7.59 0.02 17.54
C LEU A 32 7.97 -1.21 16.70
N LEU A 33 9.05 -1.12 15.95
CA LEU A 33 9.57 -2.23 15.14
C LEU A 33 9.97 -3.44 15.99
N ARG A 34 10.74 -3.24 17.07
CA ARG A 34 11.15 -4.33 17.96
C ARG A 34 9.94 -5.00 18.61
N ILE A 35 8.98 -4.23 19.11
CA ILE A 35 7.76 -4.78 19.72
C ILE A 35 6.92 -5.52 18.68
N ALA A 36 6.79 -5.01 17.46
CA ALA A 36 6.08 -5.68 16.38
C ALA A 36 6.71 -7.03 16.02
N GLU A 37 8.04 -7.08 15.90
CA GLU A 37 8.80 -8.30 15.66
C GLU A 37 8.60 -9.33 16.78
N THR A 38 8.71 -8.90 18.03
CA THR A 38 8.50 -9.76 19.21
C THR A 38 7.08 -10.31 19.30
N LEU A 39 6.07 -9.51 18.99
CA LEU A 39 4.67 -9.93 19.03
C LEU A 39 4.23 -10.73 17.79
N GLY A 40 5.13 -11.00 16.84
CA GLY A 40 4.79 -11.65 15.57
C GLY A 40 3.82 -10.83 14.72
N THR A 41 3.76 -9.51 14.94
CA THR A 41 2.94 -8.62 14.14
C THR A 41 3.60 -8.40 12.79
N LEU A 42 2.83 -8.34 11.71
CA LEU A 42 3.35 -8.06 10.38
C LEU A 42 4.04 -6.70 10.38
N LYS A 43 5.37 -6.70 10.35
CA LYS A 43 6.25 -5.52 10.38
C LYS A 43 5.79 -4.40 9.45
N HIS A 44 5.31 -4.77 8.26
CA HIS A 44 4.77 -3.81 7.29
C HIS A 44 3.49 -3.11 7.76
N SER A 45 2.58 -3.81 8.45
CA SER A 45 1.33 -3.20 8.95
C SER A 45 1.61 -2.11 9.99
N VAL A 46 2.56 -2.35 10.90
CA VAL A 46 2.98 -1.38 11.93
C VAL A 46 3.72 -0.21 11.30
N LEU A 47 4.66 -0.46 10.38
CA LEU A 47 5.36 0.59 9.64
C LEU A 47 4.41 1.45 8.82
N ARG A 48 3.47 0.82 8.12
CA ARG A 48 2.48 1.50 7.29
C ARG A 48 1.54 2.34 8.13
N TRP A 49 1.02 1.81 9.23
CA TRP A 49 0.25 2.59 10.20
C TRP A 49 1.05 3.80 10.67
N TYR A 50 2.27 3.60 11.16
CA TYR A 50 3.12 4.68 11.66
C TYR A 50 3.33 5.77 10.59
N CYS A 51 3.65 5.38 9.36
CA CYS A 51 3.84 6.32 8.25
C CYS A 51 2.57 7.10 7.89
N LEU A 52 1.39 6.48 7.96
CA LEU A 52 0.12 7.13 7.59
C LEU A 52 -0.49 7.99 8.71
N THR A 53 -0.27 7.63 9.97
CA THR A 53 -1.02 8.20 11.11
C THR A 53 -0.17 8.93 12.12
N THR A 54 1.15 8.72 12.13
CA THR A 54 2.05 9.23 13.19
C THR A 54 3.18 10.07 12.61
N CYS A 55 3.95 9.51 11.66
CA CYS A 55 5.11 10.14 11.05
C CYS A 55 4.76 11.49 10.40
N PRO A 56 5.39 12.62 10.80
CA PRO A 56 5.14 13.91 10.19
C PRO A 56 5.41 13.92 8.68
N VAL A 57 6.52 13.29 8.25
CA VAL A 57 6.87 13.16 6.83
C VAL A 57 5.81 12.36 6.08
N GLY A 58 5.43 11.20 6.61
CA GLY A 58 4.47 10.31 5.94
C GLY A 58 3.07 10.91 5.82
N LYS A 59 2.60 11.66 6.84
CA LYS A 59 1.34 12.43 6.79
C LYS A 59 1.35 13.45 5.65
N SER A 60 2.48 14.14 5.46
CA SER A 60 2.62 15.15 4.41
C SER A 60 2.67 14.54 2.99
N CYS A 61 3.06 13.27 2.84
CA CYS A 61 3.23 12.62 1.54
C CYS A 61 1.95 12.08 0.88
N ARG A 62 0.75 12.33 1.44
CA ARG A 62 -0.57 11.90 0.91
C ARG A 62 -0.57 10.46 0.36
N GLN A 63 -0.16 9.51 1.20
CA GLN A 63 -0.15 8.09 0.81
C GLN A 63 -1.56 7.49 0.89
N PRO A 64 -1.96 6.63 -0.07
CA PRO A 64 -3.26 5.97 -0.09
C PRO A 64 -3.51 5.10 1.17
N GLN A 65 -4.71 5.16 1.75
CA GLN A 65 -5.10 4.27 2.85
C GLN A 65 -5.47 2.90 2.29
N PHE A 66 -5.07 1.81 2.94
CA PHE A 66 -5.31 0.47 2.39
C PHE A 66 -6.80 0.17 2.38
N ARG A 67 -7.33 -0.26 1.23
CA ARG A 67 -8.69 -0.76 1.11
C ARG A 67 -8.67 -2.27 1.25
N LYS A 68 -9.46 -2.80 2.19
CA LYS A 68 -9.61 -4.25 2.37
C LYS A 68 -10.53 -4.82 1.28
N VAL A 69 -10.02 -4.90 0.06
CA VAL A 69 -10.70 -5.44 -1.14
C VAL A 69 -9.96 -6.68 -1.65
N SER A 70 -10.64 -7.52 -2.44
CA SER A 70 -10.02 -8.71 -3.04
C SER A 70 -9.06 -8.31 -4.18
N LEU A 71 -8.04 -9.13 -4.45
CA LEU A 71 -7.10 -8.87 -5.54
C LEU A 71 -7.80 -8.68 -6.90
N ALA A 72 -8.82 -9.50 -7.18
CA ALA A 72 -9.61 -9.40 -8.40
C ALA A 72 -10.36 -8.05 -8.50
N GLN A 73 -10.97 -7.60 -7.40
CA GLN A 73 -11.65 -6.31 -7.36
C GLN A 73 -10.66 -5.16 -7.53
N THR A 74 -9.50 -5.22 -6.86
CA THR A 74 -8.42 -4.23 -7.02
C THR A 74 -7.95 -4.16 -8.46
N ALA A 75 -7.74 -5.31 -9.13
CA ALA A 75 -7.34 -5.37 -10.53
C ALA A 75 -8.37 -4.72 -11.46
N CYS A 76 -9.66 -4.98 -11.25
CA CYS A 76 -10.73 -4.34 -12.03
C CYS A 76 -10.78 -2.82 -11.83
N LEU A 77 -10.67 -2.35 -10.58
CA LEU A 77 -10.67 -0.91 -10.27
C LEU A 77 -9.46 -0.22 -10.89
N LEU A 78 -8.27 -0.83 -10.80
CA LEU A 78 -7.05 -0.33 -11.42
C LEU A 78 -7.19 -0.25 -12.94
N PHE A 79 -7.67 -1.32 -13.58
CA PHE A 79 -7.92 -1.36 -15.02
C PHE A 79 -8.89 -0.26 -15.47
N SER A 80 -10.00 -0.10 -14.76
CA SER A 80 -10.99 0.94 -15.05
C SER A 80 -10.38 2.34 -14.93
N SER A 81 -9.60 2.60 -13.88
CA SER A 81 -8.98 3.90 -13.64
C SER A 81 -7.91 4.24 -14.67
N VAL A 82 -7.07 3.26 -15.04
CA VAL A 82 -6.07 3.41 -16.11
C VAL A 82 -6.76 3.65 -17.45
N SER A 83 -7.83 2.93 -17.74
CA SER A 83 -8.60 3.10 -18.97
C SER A 83 -9.24 4.49 -19.05
N ALA A 84 -9.80 4.99 -17.94
CA ALA A 84 -10.32 6.34 -17.86
C ALA A 84 -9.23 7.41 -18.12
N LEU A 85 -8.04 7.24 -17.53
CA LEU A 85 -6.89 8.12 -17.82
C LEU A 85 -6.48 8.08 -19.28
N ASN A 86 -6.46 6.90 -19.89
CA ASN A 86 -6.10 6.73 -21.29
C ASN A 86 -7.01 7.57 -22.21
N THR A 87 -8.31 7.67 -21.90
CA THR A 87 -9.23 8.54 -22.65
C THR A 87 -8.95 10.04 -22.51
N LYS A 88 -8.22 10.45 -21.48
CA LYS A 88 -7.89 11.85 -21.16
C LYS A 88 -6.44 12.24 -21.44
N LEU A 89 -5.66 11.36 -22.07
CA LEU A 89 -4.24 11.61 -22.37
C LEU A 89 -4.01 12.87 -23.20
N ALA A 90 -4.90 13.16 -24.17
CA ALA A 90 -4.79 14.36 -24.99
C ALA A 90 -4.91 15.65 -24.16
N THR A 91 -5.81 15.68 -23.17
CA THR A 91 -5.95 16.82 -22.24
C THR A 91 -4.71 16.98 -21.36
N ILE A 92 -4.14 15.88 -20.87
CA ILE A 92 -2.88 15.91 -20.11
C ILE A 92 -1.74 16.50 -20.95
N LEU A 93 -1.64 16.09 -22.22
CA LEU A 93 -0.61 16.59 -23.14
C LEU A 93 -0.83 18.08 -23.46
N SER A 94 -2.08 18.53 -23.61
CA SER A 94 -2.41 19.95 -23.80
C SER A 94 -1.92 20.81 -22.64
N ILE A 95 -2.33 20.46 -21.42
CA ILE A 95 -1.92 21.14 -20.17
C ILE A 95 -0.40 21.09 -19.97
N ALA A 96 0.23 19.97 -20.32
CA ALA A 96 1.69 19.84 -20.20
C ALA A 96 2.45 20.69 -21.22
N ALA A 97 1.85 20.97 -22.38
CA ALA A 97 2.50 21.76 -23.43
C ALA A 97 2.53 23.26 -23.11
N ASP A 98 1.51 23.77 -22.40
CA ASP A 98 1.41 25.19 -22.04
C ASP A 98 1.63 25.48 -20.54
N GLU A 99 1.80 24.43 -19.73
CA GLU A 99 1.97 24.46 -18.28
C GLU A 99 0.83 25.15 -17.52
N ARG A 100 -0.39 25.18 -18.09
CA ARG A 100 -1.53 25.89 -17.53
C ARG A 100 -2.78 25.01 -17.56
N VAL A 101 -3.65 25.23 -16.58
CA VAL A 101 -5.00 24.64 -16.57
C VAL A 101 -5.98 25.76 -16.82
N SER A 102 -6.63 25.75 -17.98
CA SER A 102 -7.63 26.74 -18.31
C SER A 102 -8.96 26.47 -17.58
N LEU A 103 -9.86 27.45 -17.58
CA LEU A 103 -11.21 27.31 -17.00
C LEU A 103 -12.02 26.17 -17.64
N ASN A 104 -11.84 25.91 -18.94
CA ASN A 104 -12.52 24.80 -19.63
C ASN A 104 -11.85 23.44 -19.39
N GLU A 105 -10.61 23.42 -18.90
CA GLU A 105 -9.88 22.19 -18.57
C GLU A 105 -10.00 21.81 -17.10
N GLU A 106 -10.37 22.74 -16.21
CA GLU A 106 -10.39 22.53 -14.75
C GLU A 106 -11.16 21.27 -14.33
N LYS A 107 -12.36 21.07 -14.89
CA LYS A 107 -13.18 19.89 -14.59
C LYS A 107 -12.52 18.59 -15.07
N ASP A 108 -11.91 18.64 -16.26
CA ASP A 108 -11.24 17.47 -16.80
C ASP A 108 -9.97 17.13 -16.03
N PHE A 109 -9.22 18.16 -15.64
CA PHE A 109 -8.02 18.04 -14.83
C PHE A 109 -8.32 17.51 -13.43
N ALA A 110 -9.38 18.00 -12.77
CA ALA A 110 -9.84 17.44 -11.50
C ALA A 110 -10.15 15.94 -11.61
N SER A 111 -10.89 15.53 -12.64
CA SER A 111 -11.19 14.12 -12.91
C SER A 111 -9.94 13.30 -13.27
N ILE A 112 -8.95 13.89 -13.95
CA ILE A 112 -7.64 13.25 -14.17
C ILE A 112 -6.94 12.98 -12.83
N LEU A 113 -6.90 13.97 -11.94
CA LEU A 113 -6.26 13.83 -10.62
C LEU A 113 -6.95 12.76 -9.76
N GLU A 114 -8.28 12.68 -9.81
CA GLU A 114 -9.05 11.61 -9.16
C GLU A 114 -8.66 10.23 -9.70
N ASN A 115 -8.63 10.06 -11.02
CA ASN A 115 -8.24 8.78 -11.63
C ASN A 115 -6.78 8.41 -11.30
N ILE A 116 -5.85 9.38 -11.29
CA ILE A 116 -4.46 9.17 -10.84
C ILE A 116 -4.44 8.69 -9.38
N SER A 117 -5.26 9.28 -8.51
CA SER A 117 -5.37 8.86 -7.11
C SER A 117 -5.86 7.42 -6.99
N GLU A 118 -6.88 7.04 -7.77
CA GLU A 118 -7.40 5.67 -7.78
C GLU A 118 -6.37 4.65 -8.32
N VAL A 119 -5.59 5.02 -9.34
CA VAL A 119 -4.47 4.19 -9.82
C VAL A 119 -3.43 3.98 -8.70
N LYS A 120 -3.01 5.06 -8.03
CA LYS A 120 -2.05 4.97 -6.91
C LYS A 120 -2.59 4.07 -5.79
N GLN A 121 -3.87 4.21 -5.47
CA GLN A 121 -4.53 3.39 -4.47
C GLN A 121 -4.58 1.91 -4.88
N GLY A 122 -4.94 1.61 -6.12
CA GLY A 122 -4.96 0.23 -6.64
C GLY A 122 -3.58 -0.44 -6.61
N ILE A 123 -2.52 0.29 -6.95
CA ILE A 123 -1.14 -0.21 -6.83
C ILE A 123 -0.80 -0.53 -5.36
N SER A 124 -1.07 0.40 -4.44
CA SER A 124 -0.80 0.20 -3.00
C SER A 124 -1.58 -0.99 -2.43
N ASP A 125 -2.84 -1.17 -2.84
CA ASP A 125 -3.67 -2.29 -2.40
C ASP A 125 -3.10 -3.64 -2.90
N ILE A 126 -2.57 -3.70 -4.13
CA ILE A 126 -1.88 -4.89 -4.67
C ILE A 126 -0.59 -5.18 -3.90
N GLU A 127 0.25 -4.17 -3.64
CA GLU A 127 1.50 -4.34 -2.90
C GLU A 127 1.25 -4.89 -1.48
N VAL A 128 0.25 -4.36 -0.78
CA VAL A 128 -0.16 -4.85 0.54
C VAL A 128 -0.68 -6.28 0.45
N TRP A 129 -1.48 -6.60 -0.57
CA TRP A 129 -1.97 -7.96 -0.79
C TRP A 129 -0.81 -8.94 -1.00
N VAL A 130 0.14 -8.61 -1.87
CA VAL A 130 1.35 -9.41 -2.14
C VAL A 130 2.15 -9.63 -0.85
N TYR A 131 2.37 -8.57 -0.08
CA TYR A 131 3.07 -8.67 1.20
C TYR A 131 2.36 -9.61 2.19
N ASN A 132 1.03 -9.56 2.26
CA ASN A 132 0.25 -10.39 3.19
C ASN A 132 0.12 -11.85 2.73
N ASN A 133 0.39 -12.15 1.45
CA ASN A 133 0.23 -13.47 0.85
C ASN A 133 1.56 -14.03 0.31
N GLN A 134 2.68 -13.71 0.97
CA GLN A 134 4.03 -14.15 0.56
C GLN A 134 4.17 -15.68 0.49
N ASP A 135 3.40 -16.41 1.30
CA ASP A 135 3.37 -17.88 1.28
C ASP A 135 2.72 -18.43 -0.01
N LEU A 136 1.72 -17.74 -0.56
CA LEU A 136 1.12 -18.09 -1.86
C LEU A 136 2.12 -17.89 -3.02
N LEU A 137 3.03 -16.93 -2.89
CA LEU A 137 4.05 -16.61 -3.90
C LEU A 137 5.26 -17.55 -3.83
N THR A 138 5.56 -18.09 -2.65
CA THR A 138 6.69 -19.01 -2.42
C THR A 138 6.31 -20.47 -2.65
N LYS A 139 5.03 -20.83 -2.48
CA LYS A 139 4.50 -22.10 -2.98
C LYS A 139 4.51 -22.04 -4.51
N LYS A 140 5.27 -22.95 -5.14
CA LYS A 140 5.44 -23.17 -6.59
C LYS A 140 4.13 -23.38 -7.40
N GLU A 141 2.96 -23.09 -6.85
CA GLU A 141 1.66 -23.32 -7.47
C GLU A 141 1.20 -22.16 -8.37
N ILE A 142 1.83 -20.98 -8.29
CA ILE A 142 1.57 -19.87 -9.24
C ILE A 142 2.37 -20.04 -10.55
N ALA A 143 3.37 -20.93 -10.59
CA ALA A 143 4.16 -21.20 -11.79
C ALA A 143 3.45 -22.08 -12.84
N SER A 144 2.25 -22.61 -12.57
CA SER A 144 1.56 -23.58 -13.44
C SER A 144 0.32 -23.05 -14.17
N ALA A 145 -0.17 -21.85 -13.84
CA ALA A 145 -1.35 -21.28 -14.53
C ALA A 145 -1.02 -20.69 -15.92
N VAL A 146 0.23 -20.24 -16.14
CA VAL A 146 0.69 -19.69 -17.44
C VAL A 146 1.20 -20.80 -18.38
N THR A 147 1.53 -21.99 -17.87
CA THR A 147 2.03 -23.11 -18.68
C THR A 147 0.93 -23.97 -19.33
N LEU A 148 -0.35 -23.71 -19.04
CA LEU A 148 -1.47 -24.46 -19.62
C LEU A 148 -2.11 -23.83 -20.87
N THR A 149 -1.77 -22.59 -21.22
CA THR A 149 -2.23 -21.95 -22.48
C THR A 149 -1.31 -22.19 -23.67
N ASN A 150 -0.04 -22.57 -23.47
CA ASN A 150 0.90 -22.84 -24.56
C ASN A 150 1.03 -24.32 -24.98
N LYS A 151 0.32 -25.25 -24.33
CA LYS A 151 0.33 -26.68 -24.70
C LYS A 151 -0.84 -27.15 -25.56
N LYS A 152 -1.78 -26.26 -25.92
CA LYS A 152 -2.95 -26.62 -26.76
C LYS A 152 -2.85 -26.22 -28.24
N ASN A 153 -1.76 -25.57 -28.68
CA ASN A 153 -1.58 -25.13 -30.08
C ASN A 153 -0.43 -25.82 -30.82
N LEU A 154 -0.01 -27.00 -30.36
CA LEU A 154 0.92 -27.87 -31.09
C LEU A 154 0.40 -29.30 -30.99
N ASN A 155 -0.56 -29.61 -31.86
CA ASN A 155 -0.84 -30.93 -32.44
C ASN A 155 -1.77 -30.73 -33.63
#